data_AF-A0A915ZTN1-F1
#
_entry.id   AF-A0A915ZTN1-F1
#
_cell.length_a   1.000
_cell.length_b   1.000
_cell.length_c   1.000
_cell.angle_alpha   90.00
_cell.angle_beta   90.00
_cell.angle_gamma   90.00
#
_symmetry.space_group_name_H-M   'P 1'
#
loop_
_entity.id
_entity.type
_entity.pdbx_description
1 polymer ?
#
loop_
_entity_poly.entity_id
_entity_poly.type
_entity_poly.pdbx_seq_one_letter_code
_entity_poly.pdbx_strand_id
1 'polypeptide(L)'
;MITVQNTQPTLVISFGTAPLHQESIDIINSTGIQNYRFIGFLQPEDIACTNAGMPNYQIDIPSNLLFNGFPGGVPQGTPNNLNIDLWEVQQRILRHLVSA
;
A
#
# COMPACT_ATOMS: atom_id res chain seq x y z
N MET A 1 -16.61 4.16 -20.92
CA MET A 1 -16.72 3.26 -19.74
C MET A 1 -15.41 2.52 -19.62
N ILE A 2 -14.70 2.70 -18.50
CA ILE A 2 -13.48 1.93 -18.23
C ILE A 2 -13.91 0.68 -17.49
N THR A 3 -13.87 -0.46 -18.16
CA THR A 3 -14.05 -1.76 -17.54
C THR A 3 -12.80 -2.06 -16.73
N VAL A 4 -12.87 -1.96 -15.40
CA VAL A 4 -11.80 -2.43 -14.52
C VAL A 4 -11.82 -3.96 -14.56
N GLN A 5 -11.09 -4.54 -15.51
CA GLN A 5 -11.06 -6.01 -15.72
C GLN A 5 -10.15 -6.76 -14.73
N ASN A 6 -9.62 -6.09 -13.71
CA ASN A 6 -8.71 -6.72 -12.76
C ASN A 6 -9.08 -6.31 -11.32
N THR A 7 -9.98 -7.08 -10.70
CA THR A 7 -10.34 -6.91 -9.28
C THR A 7 -9.37 -7.64 -8.35
N GLN A 8 -8.42 -8.42 -8.90
CA GLN A 8 -7.40 -9.09 -8.10
C GLN A 8 -6.21 -8.15 -7.88
N PRO A 9 -5.78 -7.90 -6.63
CA PRO A 9 -4.61 -7.09 -6.35
C PRO A 9 -3.36 -7.61 -7.06
N THR A 10 -2.61 -6.70 -7.67
CA THR A 10 -1.34 -7.01 -8.34
C THR A 10 -0.17 -7.10 -7.36
N LEU A 11 -0.30 -6.45 -6.19
CA LEU A 11 0.68 -6.42 -5.10
C LEU A 11 -0.05 -6.15 -3.79
N VAL A 12 0.38 -6.81 -2.71
CA VAL A 12 -0.02 -6.50 -1.34
C VAL A 12 1.21 -6.36 -0.47
N ILE A 13 1.22 -5.31 0.35
CA ILE A 13 2.32 -4.99 1.25
C ILE A 13 1.78 -4.99 2.68
N SER A 14 2.27 -5.91 3.50
CA SER A 14 2.08 -5.83 4.95
C SER A 14 3.07 -4.83 5.52
N PHE A 15 2.59 -3.71 6.05
CA PHE A 15 3.43 -2.70 6.69
C PHE A 15 3.07 -2.61 8.17
N GLY A 16 4.06 -2.28 9.00
CA GLY A 16 3.91 -2.31 10.44
C GLY A 16 5.20 -2.67 11.16
N THR A 17 5.11 -2.69 12.48
CA THR A 17 6.15 -3.20 13.37
C THR A 17 5.74 -4.48 14.09
N ALA A 18 4.65 -5.12 13.66
CA ALA A 18 4.21 -6.44 14.12
C ALA A 18 3.82 -7.32 12.92
N PRO A 19 4.08 -8.64 12.98
CA PRO A 19 3.58 -9.59 11.97
C PRO A 19 2.06 -9.57 11.85
N LEU A 20 1.54 -10.02 10.70
CA LEU A 20 0.10 -10.14 10.51
C LEU A 20 -0.50 -11.20 11.46
N HIS A 21 -1.70 -10.91 11.95
CA HIS A 21 -2.50 -11.91 12.64
C HIS A 21 -2.88 -13.06 11.68
N GLN A 22 -2.96 -14.29 12.20
CA GLN A 22 -3.23 -15.49 11.38
C GLN A 22 -4.53 -15.36 10.57
N GLU A 23 -5.58 -14.76 11.14
CA GLU A 23 -6.84 -14.54 10.42
C GLU A 23 -6.67 -13.66 9.18
N SER A 24 -5.82 -12.62 9.26
CA SER A 24 -5.52 -11.78 8.10
C SER A 24 -4.79 -12.57 7.02
N ILE A 25 -3.83 -13.41 7.42
CA ILE A 25 -3.11 -14.32 6.52
C ILE A 25 -4.09 -15.30 5.85
N ASP A 26 -5.05 -15.85 6.58
CA ASP A 26 -6.04 -16.79 6.05
C ASP A 26 -6.98 -16.11 5.03
N ILE A 27 -7.47 -14.90 5.32
CA ILE A 27 -8.26 -14.09 4.38
C ILE A 27 -7.46 -13.83 3.11
N ILE A 28 -6.21 -13.41 3.26
CA ILE A 28 -5.30 -13.15 2.16
C ILE A 28 -5.13 -14.39 1.29
N ASN A 29 -4.85 -15.53 1.89
CA ASN A 29 -4.66 -16.79 1.17
C ASN A 29 -5.93 -17.20 0.42
N SER A 30 -7.12 -16.88 0.95
CA SER A 30 -8.41 -17.16 0.30
C SER A 30 -8.67 -16.33 -0.97
N THR A 31 -7.98 -15.20 -1.15
CA THR A 31 -8.14 -14.33 -2.33
C THR A 31 -7.53 -14.90 -3.62
N GLY A 32 -6.74 -15.98 -3.51
CA GLY A 32 -6.02 -16.56 -4.64
C GLY A 32 -4.92 -15.66 -5.22
N ILE A 33 -4.50 -14.62 -4.49
CA ILE A 33 -3.32 -13.82 -4.83
C ILE A 33 -2.10 -14.73 -4.74
N GLN A 34 -1.25 -14.70 -5.76
CA GLN A 34 -0.05 -15.51 -5.79
C GLN A 34 0.95 -15.03 -4.73
N ASN A 35 1.52 -15.94 -3.94
CA ASN A 35 2.37 -15.63 -2.78
C ASN A 35 3.51 -14.64 -3.07
N TYR A 36 4.10 -14.66 -4.28
CA TYR A 36 5.17 -13.72 -4.64
C TYR A 36 4.71 -12.26 -4.77
N ARG A 37 3.40 -12.01 -4.79
CA ARG A 37 2.78 -10.67 -4.78
C ARG A 37 2.50 -10.17 -3.36
N PHE A 38 2.84 -10.94 -2.34
CA PHE A 38 2.79 -10.54 -0.94
C PHE A 38 4.19 -10.25 -0.44
N ILE A 39 4.41 -9.01 0.01
CA ILE A 39 5.71 -8.55 0.53
C ILE A 39 5.52 -7.79 1.84
N GLY A 40 6.62 -7.41 2.48
CA GLY A 40 6.63 -6.60 3.69
C GLY A 40 6.82 -7.43 4.96
N PHE A 41 6.25 -7.00 6.08
CA PHE A 41 6.42 -7.63 7.39
C PHE A 41 5.32 -8.67 7.64
N LEU A 42 5.55 -9.91 7.23
CA LEU A 42 4.57 -11.00 7.31
C LEU A 42 4.88 -11.96 8.46
N GLN A 43 6.15 -12.23 8.69
CA GLN A 43 6.67 -13.12 9.72
C GLN A 43 7.73 -12.41 10.58
N PRO A 44 8.03 -12.89 11.80
CA PRO A 44 8.96 -12.22 12.72
C PRO A 44 10.36 -11.93 12.14
N GLU A 45 10.83 -12.75 11.20
CA GLU A 45 12.12 -12.63 10.53
C GLU A 45 12.14 -11.61 9.38
N ASP A 46 10.97 -11.14 8.92
CA ASP A 46 10.88 -10.16 7.85
C ASP A 46 11.33 -8.76 8.34
N ILE A 47 11.74 -7.90 7.42
CA ILE A 47 12.18 -6.54 7.76
C ILE A 47 10.95 -5.69 8.07
N ALA A 48 10.72 -5.31 9.32
CA ALA A 48 9.64 -4.43 9.72
C ALA A 48 9.69 -3.02 9.08
N CYS A 49 8.54 -2.36 8.94
CA CYS A 49 8.41 -0.99 8.46
C CYS A 49 8.75 0.00 9.59
N THR A 50 10.04 0.30 9.78
CA THR A 50 10.52 1.07 10.94
C THR A 50 10.97 2.49 10.61
N ASN A 51 11.31 2.78 9.35
CA ASN A 51 11.86 4.05 8.92
C ASN A 51 11.20 4.56 7.62
N ALA A 52 11.21 5.88 7.43
CA ALA A 52 10.88 6.51 6.15
C ALA A 52 11.87 6.08 5.06
N GLY A 53 11.40 6.06 3.81
CA GLY A 53 12.20 5.82 2.60
C GLY A 53 12.62 4.37 2.37
N MET A 54 12.12 3.42 3.18
CA MET A 54 12.45 2.01 3.00
C MET A 54 11.87 1.47 1.67
N PRO A 55 12.69 0.93 0.75
CA PRO A 55 12.24 0.62 -0.62
C PRO A 55 11.03 -0.31 -0.73
N ASN A 56 10.96 -1.35 0.11
CA ASN A 56 9.83 -2.31 0.10
C ASN A 56 8.52 -1.71 0.64
N TYR A 57 8.57 -0.51 1.20
CA TYR A 57 7.47 0.20 1.84
C TYR A 57 7.12 1.52 1.13
N GLN A 58 7.49 1.62 -0.15
CA GLN A 58 7.12 2.72 -1.04
C GLN A 58 6.12 2.22 -2.07
N ILE A 59 5.04 2.96 -2.30
CA ILE A 59 4.10 2.71 -3.39
C ILE A 59 4.15 3.90 -4.34
N ASP A 60 4.64 3.66 -5.54
CA ASP A 60 4.64 4.67 -6.60
C ASP A 60 3.35 4.57 -7.43
N ILE A 61 2.53 5.62 -7.37
CA ILE A 61 1.29 5.72 -8.13
C ILE A 61 1.45 6.76 -9.23
N PRO A 62 1.43 6.35 -10.52
CA PRO A 62 1.40 7.31 -11.62
C PRO A 62 0.17 8.22 -11.52
N SER A 63 0.40 9.53 -11.51
CA SER A 63 -0.65 10.53 -11.32
C SER A 63 -1.72 10.46 -12.39
N ASN A 64 -1.34 10.14 -13.64
CA ASN A 64 -2.29 9.94 -14.72
C ASN A 64 -3.26 8.77 -14.47
N LEU A 65 -2.83 7.74 -13.74
CA LEU A 65 -3.69 6.62 -13.35
C LEU A 65 -4.59 7.01 -12.18
N LEU A 66 -4.07 7.76 -11.20
CA LEU A 66 -4.85 8.22 -10.05
C LEU A 66 -5.98 9.17 -10.46
N PHE A 67 -5.69 10.12 -11.36
CA PHE A 67 -6.66 11.10 -11.85
C PHE A 67 -7.38 10.65 -13.13
N ASN A 68 -7.29 9.36 -13.49
CA ASN A 68 -7.95 8.84 -14.68
C ASN A 68 -9.47 8.97 -14.56
N GLY A 69 -10.09 9.76 -15.45
CA GLY A 69 -11.53 10.05 -15.43
C GLY A 69 -11.94 11.18 -14.48
N PHE A 70 -10.99 11.82 -13.79
CA PHE A 70 -11.27 13.01 -12.98
C PHE A 70 -11.57 14.22 -13.90
N PRO A 71 -12.68 14.96 -13.69
CA PRO A 71 -12.96 16.17 -14.45
C PRO A 71 -11.83 17.19 -14.33
N GLY A 72 -11.26 17.60 -15.46
CA GLY A 72 -10.09 18.50 -15.49
C GLY A 72 -8.72 17.79 -15.54
N GLY A 73 -8.68 16.45 -15.47
CA GLY A 73 -7.46 15.66 -15.61
C GLY A 73 -6.52 15.79 -14.42
N VAL A 74 -5.21 15.62 -14.66
CA VAL A 74 -4.17 15.76 -13.63
C VAL A 74 -4.00 17.26 -13.29
N PRO A 75 -4.13 17.68 -12.02
CA PRO A 75 -3.96 19.09 -11.64
C PRO A 75 -2.56 19.62 -11.99
N GLN A 76 -2.49 20.88 -12.45
CA GLN A 76 -1.22 21.53 -12.78
C GLN A 76 -0.28 21.56 -11.56
N GLY A 77 0.98 21.19 -11.78
CA GLY A 77 2.00 21.10 -10.72
C GLY A 77 2.00 19.79 -9.94
N THR A 78 1.09 18.86 -10.25
CA THR A 78 1.15 17.49 -9.71
C THR A 78 2.37 16.76 -10.28
N PRO A 79 3.21 16.11 -9.45
CA PRO A 79 4.29 15.27 -9.93
C PRO A 79 3.78 14.15 -10.85
N ASN A 80 4.61 13.63 -11.76
CA ASN A 80 4.21 12.49 -12.61
C ASN A 80 3.86 11.24 -11.81
N ASN A 81 4.44 11.13 -10.62
CA ASN A 81 4.44 9.98 -9.75
C ASN A 81 4.19 10.45 -8.32
N LEU A 82 3.17 9.90 -7.68
CA LEU A 82 2.89 10.12 -6.27
C LEU A 82 3.43 8.93 -5.49
N ASN A 83 4.55 9.17 -4.82
CA ASN A 83 5.16 8.17 -3.97
C ASN A 83 4.51 8.20 -2.57
N ILE A 84 3.88 7.10 -2.19
CA ILE A 84 3.31 6.89 -0.85
C ILE A 84 4.32 6.11 -0.04
N ASP A 85 4.81 6.75 1.02
CA ASP A 85 5.61 6.09 2.06
C ASP A 85 4.69 5.45 3.11
N LEU A 86 4.70 4.12 3.22
CA LEU A 86 3.85 3.40 4.16
C LEU A 86 4.24 3.62 5.62
N TRP A 87 5.48 4.01 5.91
CA TRP A 87 5.88 4.43 7.25
C TRP A 87 5.20 5.75 7.62
N GLU A 88 5.14 6.73 6.69
CA GLU A 88 4.43 7.99 6.93
C GLU A 88 2.93 7.78 7.15
N VAL A 89 2.32 6.84 6.41
CA VAL A 89 0.92 6.43 6.63
C VAL A 89 0.74 5.88 8.05
N GLN A 90 1.62 4.96 8.48
CA GLN A 90 1.62 4.43 9.84
C GLN A 90 1.73 5.55 10.89
N GLN A 91 2.66 6.50 10.73
CA GLN A 91 2.83 7.61 11.67
C GLN A 91 1.59 8.50 11.76
N ARG A 92 0.92 8.76 10.63
CA ARG A 92 -0.32 9.55 10.63
C ARG A 92 -1.45 8.84 11.37
N ILE A 93 -1.63 7.54 11.15
CA ILE A 93 -2.63 6.72 11.87
C ILE A 93 -2.34 6.74 13.38
N LEU A 94 -1.10 6.46 13.79
CA LEU A 94 -0.70 6.46 15.19
C LEU A 94 -0.95 7.81 15.86
N ARG A 95 -0.60 8.92 15.20
CA ARG A 95 -0.87 10.27 15.71
C ARG A 95 -2.37 10.49 15.94
N HIS A 96 -3.24 10.06 15.01
CA HIS A 96 -4.69 10.24 15.15
C HIS A 96 -5.27 9.42 16.31
N LEU A 97 -4.79 8.19 16.51
CA LEU A 97 -5.25 7.31 17.58
C LEU A 97 -4.78 7.76 18.97
N VAL A 98 -3.60 8.37 19.07
CA VAL A 98 -3.06 8.89 20.34
C VAL A 98 -3.65 10.27 20.68
N SER A 99 -4.15 11.02 19.69
CA SER A 99 -4.79 12.32 19.89
C SER A 99 -6.30 12.25 20.17
N ALA A 100 -6.89 11.05 20.18
CA ALA A 100 -8.32 10.81 20.37
C ALA A 100 -8.68 10.47 21.83
#